data_AF-A0A6A9T5H6-F1
#
_entry.id   AF-A0A6A9T5H6-F1
#
_cell.length_a   1.000
_cell.length_b   1.000
_cell.length_c   1.000
_cell.angle_alpha   90.00
_cell.angle_beta   90.00
_cell.angle_gamma   90.00
#
_symmetry.space_group_name_H-M   'P 1'
#
loop_
_entity.id
_entity.type
_entity.pdbx_description
1 polymer ?
#
loop_
_entity_poly.entity_id
_entity_poly.type
_entity_poly.pdbx_seq_one_letter_code
_entity_poly.pdbx_strand_id
1 'polypeptide(L)'
;MPPAGTSARRTSPSNSTSPFRRFCTAQRSSATPPTGPPSRRIGGELRAWAETYLADLEDGEGRQRYTGVVRNNIYAWWILARATAAAYLDDRDALGRAFDDWRENAFDQLEPNGLLRHERGRTDGLDYSIYGLKSLTLTAEIARHYGVDLYEYSLPDDDTSALLRAFEGHQPYVVGAEEWEWGTGEDGYTDAERTAAGSVYELAYSRWNRTEFRRVVEAIGRPLYDRRILGWTTLTHANRFELDLD
;
A
#
# COMPACT_ATOMS: atom_id res chain seq x y z
N MET A 1 -24.64 -24.91 47.51
CA MET A 1 -23.63 -23.86 47.76
C MET A 1 -22.40 -24.48 48.39
N PRO A 2 -21.31 -24.67 47.64
CA PRO A 2 -19.95 -24.70 48.14
C PRO A 2 -19.23 -23.34 47.88
N PRO A 3 -18.14 -23.04 48.59
CA PRO A 3 -17.64 -21.66 48.75
C PRO A 3 -16.66 -21.19 47.67
N ALA A 4 -16.45 -19.87 47.74
CA ALA A 4 -15.73 -18.96 46.86
C ALA A 4 -14.26 -19.31 46.59
N GLY A 5 -13.81 -18.89 45.42
CA GLY A 5 -12.48 -19.12 44.88
C GLY A 5 -11.40 -18.21 45.45
N THR A 6 -10.17 -18.70 45.32
CA THR A 6 -8.95 -17.94 45.54
C THR A 6 -8.20 -17.89 44.22
N SER A 7 -8.22 -16.70 43.60
CA SER A 7 -7.48 -16.37 42.38
C SER A 7 -5.98 -16.36 42.70
N ALA A 8 -5.23 -17.30 42.12
CA ALA A 8 -3.78 -17.27 42.10
C ALA A 8 -3.32 -16.40 40.92
N ARG A 9 -2.78 -15.22 41.21
CA ARG A 9 -2.02 -14.40 40.25
C ARG A 9 -0.83 -15.21 39.73
N ARG A 10 -0.87 -15.61 38.46
CA ARG A 10 0.33 -16.00 37.71
C ARG A 10 0.99 -14.71 37.19
N THR A 11 2.12 -14.35 37.77
CA THR A 11 3.07 -13.39 37.18
C THR A 11 3.87 -14.13 36.11
N SER A 12 3.57 -13.85 34.83
CA SER A 12 4.44 -14.24 33.72
C SER A 12 5.57 -13.22 33.58
N PRO A 13 6.85 -13.61 33.54
CA PRO A 13 7.93 -12.67 33.24
C PRO A 13 7.93 -12.33 31.75
N SER A 14 7.76 -11.06 31.44
CA SER A 14 7.93 -10.51 30.09
C SER A 14 9.40 -10.50 29.70
N ASN A 15 9.83 -11.43 28.87
CA ASN A 15 11.05 -11.30 28.08
C ASN A 15 10.69 -11.40 26.60
N SER A 16 10.17 -10.30 26.07
CA SER A 16 10.10 -10.03 24.64
C SER A 16 11.14 -8.95 24.34
N THR A 17 12.35 -9.39 24.04
CA THR A 17 13.40 -8.53 23.52
C THR A 17 13.06 -8.21 22.07
N SER A 18 12.51 -7.02 21.83
CA SER A 18 12.23 -6.47 20.50
C SER A 18 13.47 -6.53 19.59
N PRO A 19 13.32 -6.93 18.31
CA PRO A 19 14.43 -7.06 17.35
C PRO A 19 15.18 -5.74 17.09
N PHE A 20 14.59 -4.59 17.45
CA PHE A 20 15.24 -3.27 17.35
C PHE A 20 16.53 -3.14 18.18
N ARG A 21 16.70 -3.88 19.28
CA ARG A 21 17.91 -3.76 20.12
C ARG A 21 19.13 -4.50 19.59
N ARG A 22 18.99 -5.42 18.61
CA ARG A 22 20.14 -6.15 18.06
C ARG A 22 20.95 -5.36 17.03
N PHE A 23 20.36 -4.32 16.43
CA PHE A 23 21.04 -3.53 15.40
C PHE A 23 22.12 -2.59 15.96
N CYS A 24 21.91 -2.02 17.16
CA CYS A 24 22.85 -1.02 17.71
C CYS A 24 24.13 -1.61 18.34
N THR A 25 24.16 -2.89 18.68
CA THR A 25 25.27 -3.47 19.45
C THR A 25 26.31 -4.21 18.60
N ALA A 26 25.99 -4.56 17.35
CA ALA A 26 26.88 -5.37 16.49
C ALA A 26 27.90 -4.57 15.67
N GLN A 27 27.82 -3.23 15.63
CA GLN A 27 28.71 -2.39 14.80
C GLN A 27 29.91 -1.76 15.52
N ARG A 28 30.26 -2.23 16.73
CA ARG A 28 31.55 -1.90 17.35
C ARG A 28 32.53 -3.05 17.16
N SER A 29 32.95 -3.27 15.93
CA SER A 29 34.22 -3.95 15.65
C SER A 29 34.97 -3.19 14.57
N SER A 30 36.25 -3.00 14.84
CA SER A 30 37.25 -2.20 14.15
C SER A 30 37.22 -2.33 12.62
N ALA A 31 36.40 -1.50 11.97
CA ALA A 31 36.51 -1.24 10.54
C ALA A 31 36.97 0.20 10.35
N THR A 32 38.12 0.36 9.68
CA THR A 32 38.61 1.64 9.16
C THR A 32 37.46 2.32 8.42
N PRO A 33 37.17 3.62 8.67
CA PRO A 33 36.06 4.28 8.03
C PRO A 33 36.24 4.24 6.51
N PRO A 34 35.23 3.81 5.73
CA PRO A 34 35.33 3.82 4.27
C PRO A 34 35.58 5.24 3.78
N THR A 35 36.56 5.39 2.89
CA THR A 35 37.06 6.64 2.34
C THR A 35 36.27 7.02 1.09
N GLY A 36 35.21 7.81 1.26
CA GLY A 36 34.44 8.40 0.16
C GLY A 36 33.71 9.67 0.62
N PRO A 37 33.32 10.56 -0.31
CA PRO A 37 32.54 11.75 0.04
C PRO A 37 31.22 11.34 0.74
N PRO A 38 30.70 12.14 1.70
CA PRO A 38 29.55 11.78 2.54
C PRO A 38 28.33 11.30 1.75
N SER A 39 28.07 11.88 0.57
CA SER A 39 26.98 11.49 -0.33
C SER A 39 27.13 10.07 -0.90
N ARG A 40 28.35 9.62 -1.22
CA ARG A 40 28.60 8.25 -1.69
C ARG A 40 28.50 7.23 -0.55
N ARG A 41 28.85 7.64 0.68
CA ARG A 41 28.70 6.78 1.87
C ARG A 41 27.23 6.54 2.20
N ILE A 42 26.43 7.60 2.28
CA ILE A 42 24.98 7.49 2.57
C ILE A 42 24.28 6.64 1.50
N GLY A 43 24.65 6.81 0.22
CA GLY A 43 24.12 5.98 -0.87
C GLY A 43 24.45 4.48 -0.70
N GLY A 44 25.67 4.16 -0.26
CA GLY A 44 26.08 2.77 0.01
C GLY A 44 25.37 2.15 1.22
N GLU A 45 25.21 2.89 2.31
CA GLU A 45 24.50 2.42 3.51
C GLU A 45 23.00 2.20 3.23
N LEU A 46 22.36 3.10 2.48
CA LEU A 46 20.96 2.94 2.08
C LEU A 46 20.77 1.75 1.13
N ARG A 47 21.70 1.53 0.20
CA ARG A 47 21.70 0.35 -0.68
C ARG A 47 21.80 -0.95 0.12
N ALA A 48 22.76 -1.05 1.03
CA ALA A 48 22.92 -2.26 1.87
C ALA A 48 21.69 -2.53 2.75
N TRP A 49 21.06 -1.47 3.27
CA TRP A 49 19.79 -1.58 3.99
C TRP A 49 18.67 -2.11 3.08
N ALA A 50 18.53 -1.57 1.86
CA ALA A 50 17.51 -2.00 0.92
C ALA A 50 17.70 -3.45 0.47
N GLU A 51 18.95 -3.90 0.26
CA GLU A 51 19.28 -5.30 -0.04
C GLU A 51 18.84 -6.23 1.09
N THR A 52 19.18 -5.87 2.33
CA THR A 52 18.79 -6.64 3.52
C THR A 52 17.27 -6.68 3.68
N TYR A 53 16.61 -5.55 3.47
CA TYR A 53 15.17 -5.43 3.58
C TYR A 53 14.45 -6.27 2.51
N LEU A 54 14.87 -6.18 1.25
CA LEU A 54 14.29 -6.97 0.17
C LEU A 54 14.49 -8.47 0.41
N ALA A 55 15.67 -8.90 0.88
CA ALA A 55 15.91 -10.30 1.21
C ALA A 55 14.98 -10.83 2.31
N ASP A 56 14.69 -10.04 3.35
CA ASP A 56 13.73 -10.42 4.39
C ASP A 56 12.29 -10.51 3.86
N LEU A 57 11.91 -9.59 2.95
CA LEU A 57 10.60 -9.61 2.32
C LEU A 57 10.41 -10.77 1.32
N GLU A 58 11.48 -11.25 0.68
CA GLU A 58 11.46 -12.34 -0.31
C GLU A 58 11.59 -13.72 0.33
N ASP A 59 12.43 -13.88 1.36
CA ASP A 59 12.80 -15.20 1.91
C ASP A 59 12.82 -15.28 3.44
N GLY A 60 12.65 -14.15 4.13
CA GLY A 60 12.81 -14.04 5.58
C GLY A 60 11.52 -14.13 6.40
N GLU A 61 11.56 -13.51 7.59
CA GLU A 61 10.41 -13.43 8.49
C GLU A 61 9.32 -12.53 7.90
N GLY A 62 9.73 -11.50 7.14
CA GLY A 62 8.83 -10.63 6.38
C GLY A 62 7.90 -11.44 5.49
N ARG A 63 8.43 -12.30 4.62
CA ARG A 63 7.60 -13.19 3.77
C ARG A 63 6.60 -14.00 4.59
N GLN A 64 7.10 -14.74 5.59
CA GLN A 64 6.28 -15.66 6.38
C GLN A 64 5.11 -14.95 7.07
N ARG A 65 5.32 -13.71 7.51
CA ARG A 65 4.31 -12.88 8.15
C ARG A 65 3.16 -12.52 7.22
N TYR A 66 3.43 -12.28 5.94
CA TYR A 66 2.44 -11.73 5.02
C TYR A 66 1.80 -12.78 4.11
N THR A 67 2.49 -13.87 3.77
CA THR A 67 1.92 -14.93 2.92
C THR A 67 1.03 -15.92 3.68
N GLY A 68 1.15 -16.00 5.02
CA GLY A 68 0.41 -16.94 5.86
C GLY A 68 -0.91 -16.42 6.42
N VAL A 69 -1.36 -15.23 6.00
CA VAL A 69 -2.54 -14.54 6.54
C VAL A 69 -3.54 -14.20 5.43
N VAL A 70 -4.73 -13.73 5.81
CA VAL A 70 -5.74 -13.25 4.85
C VAL A 70 -5.15 -12.15 3.98
N ARG A 71 -5.24 -12.35 2.66
CA ARG A 71 -4.73 -11.40 1.65
C ARG A 71 -5.68 -10.22 1.48
N ASN A 72 -5.48 -9.24 2.33
CA ASN A 72 -6.18 -7.96 2.32
C ASN A 72 -5.18 -6.83 1.96
N ASN A 73 -5.48 -5.57 2.27
CA ASN A 73 -4.62 -4.42 2.02
C ASN A 73 -3.19 -4.62 2.54
N ILE A 74 -2.98 -5.33 3.66
CA ILE A 74 -1.65 -5.58 4.22
C ILE A 74 -0.80 -6.36 3.23
N TYR A 75 -1.38 -7.33 2.52
CA TYR A 75 -0.69 -8.10 1.48
C TYR A 75 -0.34 -7.22 0.28
N ALA A 76 -1.25 -6.37 -0.16
CA ALA A 76 -0.99 -5.42 -1.25
C ALA A 76 0.15 -4.43 -0.89
N TRP A 77 0.20 -3.97 0.36
CA TRP A 77 1.32 -3.14 0.86
C TRP A 77 2.64 -3.90 0.94
N TRP A 78 2.61 -5.19 1.27
CA TRP A 78 3.81 -6.03 1.23
C TRP A 78 4.36 -6.20 -0.20
N ILE A 79 3.48 -6.41 -1.19
CA ILE A 79 3.87 -6.43 -2.61
C ILE A 79 4.50 -5.09 -3.01
N LEU A 80 3.86 -3.97 -2.67
CA LEU A 80 4.41 -2.64 -2.97
C LEU A 80 5.79 -2.43 -2.33
N ALA A 81 5.98 -2.87 -1.08
CA ALA A 81 7.27 -2.74 -0.40
C ALA A 81 8.37 -3.52 -1.12
N ARG A 82 8.07 -4.74 -1.59
CA ARG A 82 8.97 -5.55 -2.43
C ARG A 82 9.29 -4.85 -3.74
N ALA A 83 8.27 -4.42 -4.48
CA ALA A 83 8.45 -3.73 -5.76
C ALA A 83 9.27 -2.43 -5.60
N THR A 84 9.05 -1.67 -4.53
CA THR A 84 9.77 -0.42 -4.27
C THR A 84 11.25 -0.68 -3.95
N ALA A 85 11.54 -1.65 -3.08
CA ALA A 85 12.92 -2.01 -2.75
C ALA A 85 13.67 -2.56 -3.97
N ALA A 86 13.02 -3.43 -4.75
CA ALA A 86 13.58 -3.97 -5.99
C ALA A 86 13.82 -2.87 -7.04
N ALA A 87 12.89 -1.93 -7.22
CA ALA A 87 13.06 -0.80 -8.12
C ALA A 87 14.23 0.10 -7.71
N TYR A 88 14.37 0.40 -6.41
CA TYR A 88 15.50 1.18 -5.89
C TYR A 88 16.86 0.50 -6.15
N LEU A 89 16.90 -0.83 -6.08
CA LEU A 89 18.10 -1.62 -6.34
C LEU A 89 18.36 -1.89 -7.84
N ASP A 90 17.37 -1.60 -8.71
CA ASP A 90 17.29 -2.01 -10.12
C ASP A 90 17.36 -3.54 -10.30
N ASP A 91 16.79 -4.29 -9.35
CA ASP A 91 16.68 -5.75 -9.41
C ASP A 91 15.44 -6.16 -10.23
N ARG A 92 15.69 -6.46 -11.50
CA ARG A 92 14.63 -6.81 -12.47
C ARG A 92 13.94 -8.14 -12.17
N ASP A 93 14.68 -9.10 -11.62
CA ASP A 93 14.12 -10.41 -11.29
C ASP A 93 13.19 -10.32 -10.09
N ALA A 94 13.59 -9.56 -9.06
CA ALA A 94 12.73 -9.30 -7.90
C ALA A 94 11.47 -8.49 -8.28
N LEU A 95 11.59 -7.54 -9.20
CA LEU A 95 10.42 -6.84 -9.75
C LEU A 95 9.46 -7.78 -10.47
N GLY A 96 10.00 -8.67 -11.32
CA GLY A 96 9.20 -9.70 -11.99
C GLY A 96 8.38 -10.51 -10.99
N ARG A 97 9.04 -11.03 -9.94
CA ARG A 97 8.36 -11.77 -8.87
C ARG A 97 7.29 -10.96 -8.13
N ALA A 98 7.52 -9.68 -7.88
CA ALA A 98 6.53 -8.82 -7.24
C ALA A 98 5.31 -8.56 -8.15
N PHE A 99 5.52 -8.38 -9.45
CA PHE A 99 4.43 -8.17 -10.42
C PHE A 99 3.62 -9.44 -10.68
N ASP A 100 4.28 -10.60 -10.72
CA ASP A 100 3.59 -11.88 -10.85
C ASP A 100 2.72 -12.14 -9.62
N ASP A 101 3.24 -11.90 -8.41
CA ASP A 101 2.47 -12.01 -7.17
C ASP A 101 1.29 -11.02 -7.11
N TRP A 102 1.46 -9.82 -7.68
CA TRP A 102 0.37 -8.85 -7.84
C TRP A 102 -0.76 -9.40 -8.72
N ARG A 103 -0.43 -9.98 -9.88
CA ARG A 103 -1.44 -10.57 -10.78
C ARG A 103 -2.14 -11.76 -10.15
N GLU A 104 -1.36 -12.67 -9.58
CA GLU A 104 -1.85 -13.95 -9.07
C GLU A 104 -2.70 -13.81 -7.82
N ASN A 105 -2.36 -12.86 -6.94
CA ASN A 105 -2.84 -12.91 -5.55
C ASN A 105 -3.44 -11.59 -5.03
N ALA A 106 -3.17 -10.44 -5.65
CA ALA A 106 -3.59 -9.15 -5.07
C ALA A 106 -5.10 -8.87 -5.18
N PHE A 107 -5.78 -9.53 -6.13
CA PHE A 107 -7.22 -9.40 -6.37
C PHE A 107 -8.03 -10.60 -5.88
N ASP A 108 -7.44 -11.47 -5.06
CA ASP A 108 -8.16 -12.59 -4.43
C ASP A 108 -9.46 -12.12 -3.78
N GLN A 109 -9.46 -10.90 -3.23
CA GLN A 109 -10.55 -10.27 -2.50
C GLN A 109 -11.57 -9.51 -3.35
N LEU A 110 -11.31 -9.33 -4.65
CA LEU A 110 -12.13 -8.53 -5.55
C LEU A 110 -13.47 -9.24 -5.80
N GLU A 111 -14.57 -8.58 -5.45
CA GLU A 111 -15.93 -9.05 -5.73
C GLU A 111 -16.37 -8.64 -7.17
N PRO A 112 -17.38 -9.30 -7.76
CA PRO A 112 -17.89 -8.92 -9.10
C PRO A 112 -18.39 -7.47 -9.20
N ASN A 113 -18.83 -6.88 -8.09
CA ASN A 113 -19.22 -5.47 -8.00
C ASN A 113 -18.03 -4.50 -7.80
N GLY A 114 -16.80 -5.02 -7.77
CA GLY A 114 -15.58 -4.24 -7.58
C GLY A 114 -15.21 -3.93 -6.14
N LEU A 115 -15.99 -4.35 -5.14
CA LEU A 115 -15.65 -4.13 -3.75
C LEU A 115 -14.59 -5.13 -3.25
N LEU A 116 -13.78 -4.71 -2.28
CA LEU A 116 -12.77 -5.54 -1.64
C LEU A 116 -13.37 -6.22 -0.40
N ARG A 117 -13.79 -7.48 -0.51
CA ARG A 117 -14.59 -8.15 0.54
C ARG A 117 -13.93 -8.19 1.92
N HIS A 118 -12.59 -8.26 1.97
CA HIS A 118 -11.85 -8.38 3.22
C HIS A 118 -11.74 -7.04 3.95
N GLU A 119 -11.94 -5.92 3.24
CA GLU A 119 -12.00 -4.58 3.83
C GLU A 119 -13.42 -4.17 4.18
N ARG A 120 -14.39 -4.56 3.35
CA ARG A 120 -15.80 -4.20 3.51
C ARG A 120 -16.36 -4.48 4.91
N GLY A 121 -15.99 -5.61 5.51
CA GLY A 121 -16.47 -6.00 6.85
C GLY A 121 -15.77 -5.32 8.04
N ARG A 122 -14.88 -4.35 7.80
CA ARG A 122 -14.13 -3.66 8.86
C ARG A 122 -14.87 -2.40 9.30
N THR A 123 -14.63 -1.99 10.55
CA THR A 123 -15.21 -0.78 11.16
C THR A 123 -15.03 0.46 10.28
N ASP A 124 -13.86 0.60 9.64
CA ASP A 124 -13.51 1.69 8.72
C ASP A 124 -13.37 1.15 7.28
N GLY A 125 -14.31 0.32 6.84
CA GLY A 125 -14.14 -0.53 5.65
C GLY A 125 -13.82 0.25 4.37
N LEU A 126 -14.43 1.44 4.20
CA LEU A 126 -14.14 2.31 3.06
C LEU A 126 -12.69 2.82 3.06
N ASP A 127 -12.18 3.32 4.20
CA ASP A 127 -10.79 3.78 4.27
C ASP A 127 -9.83 2.62 4.03
N TYR A 128 -10.08 1.43 4.59
CA TYR A 128 -9.23 0.27 4.33
C TYR A 128 -9.26 -0.18 2.86
N SER A 129 -10.39 -0.08 2.18
CA SER A 129 -10.47 -0.32 0.73
C SER A 129 -9.60 0.67 -0.05
N ILE A 130 -9.75 1.97 0.23
CA ILE A 130 -8.95 3.02 -0.42
C ILE A 130 -7.45 2.85 -0.08
N TYR A 131 -7.15 2.43 1.15
CA TYR A 131 -5.81 2.11 1.61
C TYR A 131 -5.19 0.96 0.82
N GLY A 132 -5.98 -0.05 0.45
CA GLY A 132 -5.58 -1.12 -0.46
C GLY A 132 -5.39 -0.64 -1.90
N LEU A 133 -6.31 0.16 -2.44
CA LEU A 133 -6.22 0.70 -3.81
C LEU A 133 -4.92 1.48 -4.03
N LYS A 134 -4.44 2.22 -3.02
CA LYS A 134 -3.15 2.92 -3.08
C LYS A 134 -1.98 2.00 -3.38
N SER A 135 -1.84 0.89 -2.67
CA SER A 135 -0.71 -0.02 -2.84
C SER A 135 -0.81 -0.83 -4.13
N LEU A 136 -2.03 -1.22 -4.52
CA LEU A 136 -2.28 -1.86 -5.81
C LEU A 136 -1.86 -0.93 -6.97
N THR A 137 -2.29 0.33 -6.91
CA THR A 137 -2.01 1.34 -7.96
C THR A 137 -0.55 1.70 -8.04
N LEU A 138 0.14 1.89 -6.90
CA LEU A 138 1.57 2.19 -6.93
C LEU A 138 2.41 1.03 -7.45
N THR A 139 2.02 -0.21 -7.17
CA THR A 139 2.69 -1.37 -7.78
C THR A 139 2.53 -1.34 -9.30
N ALA A 140 1.33 -1.00 -9.80
CA ALA A 140 1.07 -0.84 -11.23
C ALA A 140 1.85 0.34 -11.85
N GLU A 141 2.00 1.46 -11.15
CA GLU A 141 2.85 2.58 -11.60
C GLU A 141 4.33 2.19 -11.70
N ILE A 142 4.85 1.48 -10.69
CA ILE A 142 6.22 0.95 -10.74
C ILE A 142 6.34 0.01 -11.95
N ALA A 143 5.42 -0.92 -12.14
CA ALA A 143 5.43 -1.84 -13.29
C ALA A 143 5.44 -1.09 -14.64
N ARG A 144 4.62 -0.05 -14.78
CA ARG A 144 4.55 0.79 -15.99
C ARG A 144 5.91 1.43 -16.31
N HIS A 145 6.62 1.94 -15.31
CA HIS A 145 7.97 2.49 -15.49
C HIS A 145 9.01 1.45 -15.95
N TYR A 146 8.70 0.16 -15.76
CA TYR A 146 9.53 -0.97 -16.17
C TYR A 146 8.99 -1.69 -17.41
N GLY A 147 8.02 -1.09 -18.11
CA GLY A 147 7.46 -1.61 -19.36
C GLY A 147 6.45 -2.75 -19.20
N VAL A 148 5.94 -2.98 -17.98
CA VAL A 148 4.92 -3.99 -17.68
C VAL A 148 3.59 -3.30 -17.43
N ASP A 149 2.56 -3.65 -18.20
CA ASP A 149 1.22 -3.10 -18.00
C ASP A 149 0.42 -3.95 -17.01
N LEU A 150 0.30 -3.47 -15.77
CA LEU A 150 -0.60 -4.04 -14.76
C LEU A 150 -1.95 -3.31 -14.71
N TYR A 151 -2.07 -2.14 -15.35
CA TYR A 151 -3.33 -1.41 -15.39
C TYR A 151 -4.37 -2.10 -16.24
N GLU A 152 -3.95 -2.79 -17.30
CA GLU A 152 -4.84 -3.57 -18.18
C GLU A 152 -4.96 -5.05 -17.77
N TYR A 153 -4.39 -5.45 -16.62
CA TYR A 153 -4.53 -6.82 -16.15
C TYR A 153 -5.99 -7.13 -15.79
N SER A 154 -6.56 -8.15 -16.42
CA SER A 154 -7.85 -8.73 -16.08
C SER A 154 -7.69 -10.09 -15.40
N LEU A 155 -8.68 -10.46 -14.59
CA LEU A 155 -8.75 -11.81 -14.03
C LEU A 155 -9.04 -12.84 -15.14
N PRO A 156 -8.74 -14.13 -14.92
CA PRO A 156 -9.15 -15.18 -15.86
C PRO A 156 -10.65 -15.11 -16.16
N ASP A 157 -11.00 -15.30 -17.42
CA ASP A 157 -12.38 -15.23 -17.94
C ASP A 157 -13.06 -13.85 -17.79
N ASP A 158 -12.25 -12.79 -17.67
CA ASP A 158 -12.72 -11.42 -17.52
C ASP A 158 -12.10 -10.48 -18.57
N ASP A 159 -12.93 -9.65 -19.18
CA ASP A 159 -12.51 -8.64 -20.16
C ASP A 159 -12.26 -7.27 -19.54
N THR A 160 -12.52 -7.09 -18.24
CA THR A 160 -12.31 -5.82 -17.54
C THR A 160 -11.06 -5.88 -16.68
N SER A 161 -10.27 -4.81 -16.72
CA SER A 161 -9.15 -4.63 -15.78
C SER A 161 -9.62 -4.79 -14.33
N ALA A 162 -8.92 -5.64 -13.58
CA ALA A 162 -9.21 -5.90 -12.18
C ALA A 162 -9.04 -4.65 -11.31
N LEU A 163 -8.00 -3.86 -11.59
CA LEU A 163 -7.74 -2.61 -10.89
C LEU A 163 -8.80 -1.56 -11.25
N LEU A 164 -9.15 -1.42 -12.54
CA LEU A 164 -10.20 -0.50 -12.97
C LEU A 164 -11.53 -0.83 -12.29
N ARG A 165 -11.94 -2.10 -12.30
CA ARG A 165 -13.17 -2.54 -11.61
C ARG A 165 -13.14 -2.16 -10.13
N ALA A 166 -12.00 -2.34 -9.46
CA ALA A 166 -11.87 -1.98 -8.06
C ALA A 166 -12.10 -0.47 -7.85
N PHE A 167 -11.56 0.40 -8.71
CA PHE A 167 -11.86 1.83 -8.65
C PHE A 167 -13.33 2.13 -8.93
N GLU A 168 -13.91 1.56 -9.98
CA GLU A 168 -15.32 1.77 -10.35
C GLU A 168 -16.27 1.34 -9.22
N GLY A 169 -15.99 0.23 -8.55
CA GLY A 169 -16.80 -0.25 -7.42
C GLY A 169 -16.76 0.66 -6.19
N HIS A 170 -15.62 1.30 -5.91
CA HIS A 170 -15.48 2.18 -4.73
C HIS A 170 -15.86 3.64 -5.02
N GLN A 171 -15.85 4.07 -6.28
CA GLN A 171 -16.05 5.45 -6.70
C GLN A 171 -17.30 6.11 -6.08
N PRO A 172 -18.50 5.47 -6.08
CA PRO A 172 -19.70 6.10 -5.54
C PRO A 172 -19.56 6.49 -4.06
N TYR A 173 -18.87 5.65 -3.29
CA TYR A 173 -18.73 5.81 -1.84
C TYR A 173 -17.64 6.81 -1.44
N VAL A 174 -16.69 7.12 -2.32
CA VAL A 174 -15.71 8.18 -2.04
C VAL A 174 -16.37 9.56 -2.08
N VAL A 175 -17.34 9.75 -2.97
CA VAL A 175 -18.12 10.99 -3.08
C VAL A 175 -19.23 11.02 -2.03
N GLY A 176 -20.01 9.94 -1.93
CA GLY A 176 -21.10 9.77 -0.96
C GLY A 176 -20.77 8.72 0.09
N ALA A 177 -19.87 9.05 1.03
CA ALA A 177 -19.41 8.11 2.06
C ALA A 177 -20.53 7.65 3.00
N GLU A 178 -21.59 8.44 3.14
CA GLU A 178 -22.81 8.11 3.85
C GLU A 178 -23.57 6.91 3.28
N GLU A 179 -23.37 6.59 2.00
CA GLU A 179 -23.97 5.43 1.33
C GLU A 179 -23.21 4.13 1.65
N TRP A 180 -22.07 4.19 2.36
CA TRP A 180 -21.31 3.02 2.78
C TRP A 180 -21.94 2.33 3.99
N GLU A 181 -22.79 1.33 3.71
CA GLU A 181 -23.65 0.67 4.71
C GLU A 181 -22.90 -0.17 5.77
N TRP A 182 -21.61 -0.48 5.54
CA TRP A 182 -20.84 -1.40 6.40
C TRP A 182 -20.04 -0.72 7.53
N GLY A 183 -20.09 0.62 7.60
CA GLY A 183 -19.45 1.41 8.64
C GLY A 183 -18.25 2.21 8.15
N THR A 184 -18.17 3.46 8.64
CA THR A 184 -17.12 4.45 8.32
C THR A 184 -16.30 4.82 9.56
N GLY A 185 -16.31 3.98 10.60
CA GLY A 185 -15.61 4.27 11.85
C GLY A 185 -16.36 5.09 12.88
N GLU A 186 -15.76 5.18 14.07
CA GLU A 186 -16.26 5.99 15.19
C GLU A 186 -16.28 7.49 14.84
N ASP A 187 -15.28 7.94 14.07
CA ASP A 187 -15.11 9.34 13.66
C ASP A 187 -15.80 9.66 12.31
N GLY A 188 -16.42 8.66 11.68
CA GLY A 188 -16.93 8.77 10.32
C GLY A 188 -15.81 8.92 9.27
N TYR A 189 -16.20 9.11 8.01
CA TYR A 189 -15.23 9.33 6.93
C TYR A 189 -14.68 10.76 6.97
N THR A 190 -13.42 10.90 7.40
CA THR A 190 -12.76 12.17 7.70
C THR A 190 -12.28 12.91 6.45
N ASP A 191 -12.03 14.20 6.56
CA ASP A 191 -11.47 15.02 5.46
C ASP A 191 -10.08 14.53 5.02
N ALA A 192 -9.30 13.99 5.96
CA ALA A 192 -8.00 13.41 5.67
C ALA A 192 -8.14 12.16 4.80
N GLU A 193 -9.10 11.28 5.08
CA GLU A 193 -9.38 10.08 4.30
C GLU A 193 -9.95 10.45 2.92
N ARG A 194 -10.85 11.44 2.85
CA ARG A 194 -11.32 12.01 1.57
C ARG A 194 -10.16 12.52 0.73
N THR A 195 -9.28 13.35 1.29
CA THR A 195 -8.10 13.88 0.57
C THR A 195 -7.18 12.76 0.08
N ALA A 196 -7.00 11.74 0.91
CA ALA A 196 -6.16 10.60 0.59
C ALA A 196 -6.79 9.69 -0.50
N ALA A 197 -8.12 9.59 -0.54
CA ALA A 197 -8.85 8.97 -1.65
C ALA A 197 -8.69 9.78 -2.94
N GLY A 198 -8.94 11.09 -2.88
CA GLY A 198 -8.74 11.98 -4.03
C GLY A 198 -7.34 11.82 -4.62
N SER A 199 -6.32 11.70 -3.76
CA SER A 199 -4.93 11.52 -4.20
C SER A 199 -4.73 10.29 -5.08
N VAL A 200 -5.35 9.15 -4.76
CA VAL A 200 -5.25 7.93 -5.60
C VAL A 200 -6.20 7.97 -6.81
N TYR A 201 -7.33 8.67 -6.70
CA TYR A 201 -8.22 8.90 -7.84
C TYR A 201 -7.64 9.87 -8.88
N GLU A 202 -6.72 10.76 -8.50
CA GLU A 202 -5.95 11.58 -9.44
C GLU A 202 -5.08 10.70 -10.36
N LEU A 203 -4.42 9.67 -9.79
CA LEU A 203 -3.68 8.68 -10.59
C LEU A 203 -4.62 7.90 -11.50
N ALA A 204 -5.74 7.40 -10.97
CA ALA A 204 -6.74 6.68 -11.73
C ALA A 204 -7.30 7.52 -12.90
N TYR A 205 -7.61 8.79 -12.64
CA TYR A 205 -8.07 9.71 -13.67
C TYR A 205 -7.00 9.96 -14.73
N SER A 206 -5.75 10.21 -14.32
CA SER A 206 -4.63 10.35 -15.25
C SER A 206 -4.42 9.12 -16.13
N ARG A 207 -4.71 7.91 -15.62
CA ARG A 207 -4.55 6.67 -16.38
C ARG A 207 -5.71 6.41 -17.33
N TRP A 208 -6.95 6.43 -16.84
CA TRP A 208 -8.11 5.96 -17.59
C TRP A 208 -8.98 7.07 -18.17
N ASN A 209 -8.76 8.33 -17.79
CA ASN A 209 -9.53 9.50 -18.22
C ASN A 209 -11.06 9.30 -18.09
N ARG A 210 -11.50 8.66 -17.01
CA ARG A 210 -12.93 8.44 -16.71
C ARG A 210 -13.54 9.67 -16.07
N THR A 211 -14.69 10.11 -16.58
CA THR A 211 -15.44 11.25 -16.04
C THR A 211 -15.82 11.03 -14.57
N GLU A 212 -16.09 9.79 -14.18
CA GLU A 212 -16.45 9.39 -12.82
C GLU A 212 -15.27 9.59 -11.86
N PHE A 213 -14.03 9.30 -12.29
CA PHE A 213 -12.83 9.54 -11.48
C PHE A 213 -12.48 11.02 -11.42
N ARG A 214 -12.68 11.75 -12.52
CA ARG A 214 -12.57 13.22 -12.53
C ARG A 214 -13.51 13.85 -11.51
N ARG A 215 -14.77 13.41 -11.45
CA ARG A 215 -15.75 13.92 -10.47
C ARG A 215 -15.29 13.72 -9.03
N VAL A 216 -14.63 12.61 -8.71
CA VAL A 216 -14.04 12.40 -7.37
C VAL A 216 -12.99 13.46 -7.09
N VAL A 217 -12.05 13.66 -8.02
CA VAL A 217 -10.98 14.65 -7.89
C VAL A 217 -11.53 16.07 -7.75
N GLU A 218 -12.53 16.44 -8.56
CA GLU A 218 -13.18 17.75 -8.52
C GLU A 218 -14.01 17.95 -7.24
N ALA A 219 -14.72 16.92 -6.77
CA ALA A 219 -15.53 17.00 -5.55
C ALA A 219 -14.68 17.19 -4.29
N ILE A 220 -13.50 16.54 -4.24
CA ILE A 220 -12.56 16.67 -3.11
C ILE A 220 -11.76 17.96 -3.22
N GLY A 221 -11.42 18.37 -4.45
CA GLY A 221 -10.65 19.57 -4.73
C GLY A 221 -9.14 19.33 -4.76
N ARG A 222 -8.46 20.07 -5.63
CA ARG A 222 -7.00 20.11 -5.75
C ARG A 222 -6.43 21.29 -4.93
N PRO A 223 -5.16 21.24 -4.47
CA PRO A 223 -4.18 20.18 -4.69
C PRO A 223 -4.36 18.98 -3.73
N LEU A 224 -4.08 17.79 -4.25
CA LEU A 224 -4.16 16.52 -3.53
C LEU A 224 -2.77 16.07 -3.07
N TYR A 225 -2.72 15.58 -1.83
CA TYR A 225 -1.52 15.09 -1.17
C TYR A 225 -1.81 13.84 -0.34
N ASP A 226 -0.99 12.81 -0.50
CA ASP A 226 -0.93 11.68 0.43
C ASP A 226 0.51 11.24 0.66
N ARG A 227 0.94 11.36 1.93
CA ARG A 227 2.28 11.00 2.42
C ARG A 227 2.67 9.55 2.20
N ARG A 228 1.70 8.64 2.04
CA ARG A 228 1.95 7.21 1.88
C ARG A 228 2.19 6.81 0.44
N ILE A 229 1.86 7.69 -0.49
CA ILE A 229 2.12 7.51 -1.91
C ILE A 229 3.03 8.64 -2.43
N LEU A 230 2.82 9.16 -3.63
CA LEU A 230 3.73 10.07 -4.32
C LEU A 230 3.79 11.50 -3.74
N GLY A 231 3.29 11.71 -2.52
CA GLY A 231 3.14 13.04 -1.94
C GLY A 231 2.10 13.85 -2.70
N TRP A 232 2.51 14.92 -3.37
CA TRP A 232 1.62 15.78 -4.17
C TRP A 232 1.22 15.09 -5.47
N THR A 233 0.14 14.33 -5.46
CA THR A 233 -0.32 13.60 -6.65
C THR A 233 -0.84 14.55 -7.72
N THR A 234 -1.43 15.69 -7.35
CA THR A 234 -1.76 16.74 -8.32
C THR A 234 -0.53 17.22 -9.09
N LEU A 235 0.62 17.38 -8.43
CA LEU A 235 1.86 17.81 -9.13
C LEU A 235 2.36 16.76 -10.13
N THR A 236 2.17 15.48 -9.83
CA THR A 236 2.76 14.39 -10.60
C THR A 236 1.82 13.81 -11.66
N HIS A 237 0.50 13.94 -11.48
CA HIS A 237 -0.51 13.25 -12.30
C HIS A 237 -1.66 14.13 -12.80
N ALA A 238 -1.86 15.35 -12.26
CA ALA A 238 -2.90 16.20 -12.82
C ALA A 238 -2.53 16.69 -14.22
N ASN A 239 -3.51 16.69 -15.12
CA ASN A 239 -3.34 17.32 -16.42
C ASN A 239 -3.21 18.83 -16.23
N ARG A 240 -2.00 19.36 -16.47
CA ARG A 240 -1.69 20.79 -16.31
C ARG A 240 -2.64 21.72 -17.07
N PHE A 241 -3.23 21.24 -18.18
CA PHE A 241 -4.12 22.02 -19.03
C PHE A 241 -5.56 22.03 -18.54
N GLU A 242 -5.87 21.25 -17.50
CA GLU A 242 -7.16 21.20 -16.81
C GLU A 242 -7.07 21.79 -15.39
N LEU A 243 -5.92 22.36 -15.04
CA LEU A 243 -5.78 23.14 -13.83
C LEU A 243 -6.13 24.59 -14.17
N ASP A 244 -7.17 25.12 -13.52
CA ASP A 244 -7.51 26.55 -13.57
C ASP A 244 -6.43 27.33 -12.80
N LEU A 245 -5.25 27.46 -13.41
CA LEU A 245 -4.13 28.25 -12.92
C LEU A 245 -4.21 29.63 -13.56
N ASP A 246 -4.91 30.55 -12.90
CA ASP A 246 -4.80 31.99 -13.17
C ASP A 246 -3.44 32.55 -12.73
#